data_AF-A0A7S4EET2-F1
#
_entry.id   AF-A0A7S4EET2-F1
#
_cell.length_a   1.000
_cell.length_b   1.000
_cell.length_c   1.000
_cell.angle_alpha   90.00
_cell.angle_beta   90.00
_cell.angle_gamma   90.00
#
_symmetry.space_group_name_H-M   'P 1'
#
loop_
_entity.id
_entity.type
_entity.pdbx_description
1 polymer ?
#
loop_
_entity_poly.entity_id
_entity_poly.type
_entity_poly.pdbx_seq_one_letter_code
_entity_poly.pdbx_strand_id
1 'polypeptide(L)'
;AILISSLLRSDEARALFLSCLSLFFTLTKTIKKMIIPVRCFTCGKVIANKWETYLSLLQADFSEGDALDELGLKRYCCRRMMLTHVDLIEKLLNYNTEASEVVEG
;
A
#
# COMPACT_ATOMS: atom_id res chain seq x y z
N ALA A 1 -28.87 41.51 -21.27
CA ALA A 1 -28.18 40.20 -21.14
C ALA A 1 -26.68 40.39 -20.85
N ILE A 2 -26.35 41.15 -19.81
CA ILE A 2 -24.98 41.57 -19.43
C ILE A 2 -24.61 41.02 -18.05
N LEU A 3 -25.24 39.93 -17.58
CA LEU A 3 -25.09 39.44 -16.20
C LEU A 3 -24.76 37.94 -16.05
N ILE A 4 -24.13 37.29 -17.05
CA ILE A 4 -23.66 35.87 -16.89
C ILE A 4 -22.18 35.68 -17.30
N SER A 5 -21.44 36.74 -17.63
CA SER A 5 -20.00 36.61 -17.94
C SER A 5 -19.08 36.89 -16.74
N SER A 6 -19.65 37.23 -15.57
CA SER A 6 -18.94 37.43 -14.30
C SER A 6 -18.46 36.13 -13.64
N LEU A 7 -18.64 34.97 -14.29
CA LEU A 7 -18.37 33.62 -13.78
C LEU A 7 -16.98 33.06 -14.17
N LEU A 8 -15.99 33.91 -14.40
CA LEU A 8 -14.58 33.53 -14.48
C LEU A 8 -13.74 34.40 -13.55
N ARG A 9 -14.07 34.34 -12.27
CA ARG A 9 -13.21 34.86 -11.20
C ARG A 9 -13.33 33.93 -9.99
N SER A 10 -12.67 32.79 -10.09
CA SER A 10 -12.54 31.83 -8.99
C SER A 10 -11.24 31.05 -9.13
N ASP A 11 -10.12 31.77 -8.96
CA ASP A 11 -8.78 31.26 -8.63
C ASP A 11 -8.75 30.49 -7.28
N GLU A 12 -9.90 30.16 -6.68
CA GLU A 12 -10.04 29.37 -5.47
C GLU A 12 -10.08 27.85 -5.73
N ALA A 13 -10.27 27.42 -6.99
CA ALA A 13 -10.42 26.00 -7.32
C ALA A 13 -9.11 25.17 -7.22
N ARG A 14 -7.93 25.80 -7.29
CA ARG A 14 -6.63 25.10 -7.17
C ARG A 14 -6.24 24.82 -5.71
N ALA A 15 -6.52 25.75 -4.80
CA ALA A 15 -6.24 25.59 -3.38
C ALA A 15 -7.18 24.60 -2.69
N LEU A 16 -8.45 24.54 -3.12
CA LEU A 16 -9.41 23.51 -2.67
C LEU A 16 -9.05 22.12 -3.21
N PHE A 17 -8.51 22.00 -4.42
CA PHE A 17 -8.06 20.71 -4.96
C PHE A 17 -6.84 20.16 -4.21
N LEU A 18 -5.85 21.01 -3.90
CA LEU A 18 -4.65 20.61 -3.15
C LEU A 18 -4.90 20.38 -1.64
N SER A 19 -5.81 21.14 -1.02
CA SER A 19 -6.21 20.91 0.39
C SER A 19 -7.11 19.68 0.55
N CYS A 20 -7.92 19.34 -0.46
CA CYS A 20 -8.67 18.07 -0.48
C CYS A 20 -7.74 16.87 -0.73
N LEU A 21 -6.73 17.00 -1.59
CA LEU A 21 -5.72 15.94 -1.83
C LEU A 21 -4.85 15.67 -0.58
N SER A 22 -4.51 16.69 0.20
CA SER A 22 -3.72 16.52 1.43
C SER A 22 -4.50 15.83 2.55
N LEU A 23 -5.83 16.06 2.65
CA LEU A 23 -6.69 15.30 3.55
C LEU A 23 -6.90 13.85 3.08
N PHE A 24 -7.05 13.62 1.78
CA PHE A 24 -7.13 12.26 1.21
C PHE A 24 -5.82 11.46 1.42
N PHE A 25 -4.67 12.13 1.33
CA PHE A 25 -3.34 11.52 1.49
C PHE A 25 -2.96 11.24 2.96
N THR A 26 -3.56 11.95 3.92
CA THR A 26 -3.27 11.75 5.35
C THR A 26 -4.15 10.64 5.96
N LEU A 27 -5.34 10.37 5.39
CA LEU A 27 -6.27 9.36 5.93
C LEU A 27 -5.95 7.92 5.49
N THR A 28 -5.18 7.70 4.41
CA THR A 28 -4.73 6.34 4.00
C THR A 28 -3.48 5.87 4.73
N LYS A 29 -2.79 6.76 5.47
CA LYS A 29 -1.49 6.50 6.08
C LYS A 29 -1.53 5.68 7.38
N THR A 30 -2.72 5.33 7.88
CA THR A 30 -2.91 4.64 9.16
C THR A 30 -3.58 3.27 9.00
N ILE A 31 -3.22 2.47 8.00
CA ILE A 31 -3.59 1.05 7.99
C ILE A 31 -2.32 0.20 8.01
N LYS A 32 -1.87 0.05 9.27
CA LYS A 32 -1.35 -1.15 9.91
C LYS A 32 -0.14 -1.82 9.24
N LYS A 33 0.99 -1.59 9.90
CA LYS A 33 2.08 -2.56 10.02
C LYS A 33 1.48 -3.90 10.37
N MET A 34 1.62 -4.88 9.49
CA MET A 34 1.83 -6.28 9.86
C MET A 34 2.12 -7.11 8.63
N ILE A 35 3.01 -8.06 8.84
CA ILE A 35 3.42 -9.13 7.94
C ILE A 35 2.25 -9.70 7.12
N ILE A 36 2.58 -10.25 5.95
CA ILE A 36 1.59 -10.87 5.05
C ILE A 36 0.76 -11.89 5.80
N PRO A 37 -0.58 -11.85 5.65
CA PRO A 37 -1.44 -12.84 6.27
C PRO A 37 -1.10 -14.24 5.73
N VAL A 38 -0.95 -15.21 6.64
CA VAL A 38 -0.64 -16.61 6.30
C VAL A 38 -1.63 -17.19 5.28
N ARG A 39 -2.92 -16.85 5.45
CA ARG A 39 -4.01 -17.23 4.55
C ARG A 39 -4.84 -16.01 4.15
N CYS A 40 -5.45 -16.05 2.97
CA CYS A 40 -6.41 -15.03 2.56
C CYS A 40 -7.66 -15.05 3.45
N PHE A 41 -8.11 -13.86 3.89
CA PHE A 41 -9.32 -13.70 4.71
C PHE A 41 -10.61 -14.16 4.04
N THR A 42 -10.66 -14.20 2.71
CA THR A 42 -11.87 -14.62 1.97
C THR A 42 -11.76 -16.04 1.42
N CYS A 43 -10.65 -16.37 0.74
CA CYS A 43 -10.50 -17.65 0.05
C CYS A 43 -9.86 -18.76 0.91
N GLY A 44 -9.23 -18.41 2.04
CA GLY A 44 -8.49 -19.37 2.89
C GLY A 44 -7.24 -19.98 2.25
N LYS A 45 -6.90 -19.60 1.00
CA LYS A 45 -5.69 -20.04 0.30
C LYS A 45 -4.44 -19.51 1.03
N VAL A 46 -3.39 -20.32 1.11
CA VAL A 46 -2.10 -19.93 1.68
C VAL A 46 -1.43 -18.92 0.75
N ILE A 47 -0.98 -17.79 1.32
CA ILE A 47 -0.40 -16.66 0.59
C ILE A 47 1.02 -16.32 1.05
N ALA A 48 1.32 -16.48 2.35
CA ALA A 48 2.62 -16.07 2.90
C ALA A 48 3.85 -16.69 2.20
N ASN A 49 3.73 -17.92 1.70
CA ASN A 49 4.82 -18.62 1.01
C ASN A 49 5.17 -18.05 -0.38
N LYS A 50 4.40 -17.09 -0.90
CA LYS A 50 4.54 -16.56 -2.26
C LYS A 50 5.15 -15.17 -2.32
N TRP A 51 5.38 -14.54 -1.17
CA TRP A 51 5.87 -13.16 -1.11
C TRP A 51 7.26 -12.99 -1.68
N GLU A 52 8.19 -13.85 -1.28
CA GLU A 52 9.58 -13.79 -1.75
C GLU A 52 9.65 -14.00 -3.27
N THR A 53 8.88 -14.95 -3.79
CA THR A 53 8.78 -15.19 -5.23
C THR A 53 8.17 -13.98 -5.94
N TYR A 54 7.14 -13.35 -5.38
CA TYR A 54 6.58 -12.11 -5.93
C TYR A 54 7.62 -10.99 -6.01
N LEU A 55 8.42 -10.78 -4.96
CA LEU A 55 9.50 -9.80 -4.97
C LEU A 55 10.57 -10.12 -6.01
N SER A 56 10.97 -11.39 -6.16
CA SER A 56 11.93 -11.79 -7.19
C SER A 56 11.43 -11.55 -8.61
N LEU A 57 10.12 -11.70 -8.85
CA LEU A 57 9.50 -11.44 -10.15
C LEU A 57 9.47 -9.93 -10.45
N LEU A 58 9.17 -9.10 -9.46
CA LEU A 58 9.23 -7.65 -9.61
C LEU A 58 10.66 -7.14 -9.86
N GLN A 59 11.65 -7.76 -9.23
CA GLN A 59 13.08 -7.46 -9.50
C GLN A 59 13.51 -7.87 -10.91
N ALA A 60 12.81 -8.81 -11.53
CA ALA A 60 13.03 -9.25 -12.90
C ALA A 60 12.21 -8.45 -13.93
N ASP A 61 11.70 -7.27 -13.56
CA ASP A 61 10.91 -6.35 -14.41
C ASP A 61 9.58 -6.92 -14.94
N PHE A 62 8.96 -7.87 -14.22
CA PHE A 62 7.60 -8.32 -14.53
C PHE A 62 6.55 -7.31 -14.07
N SER A 63 5.45 -7.21 -14.82
CA SER A 63 4.28 -6.45 -14.38
C SER A 63 3.64 -7.10 -13.15
N GLU A 64 3.04 -6.29 -12.27
CA GLU A 64 2.42 -6.80 -11.04
C GLU A 64 1.27 -7.76 -11.35
N GLY A 65 0.56 -7.54 -12.47
CA GLY A 65 -0.50 -8.42 -12.95
C GLY A 65 0.03 -9.80 -13.34
N ASP A 66 1.05 -9.83 -14.20
CA ASP A 66 1.65 -11.07 -14.72
C ASP A 66 2.34 -11.87 -13.61
N ALA A 67 3.01 -11.19 -12.68
CA ALA A 67 3.62 -11.82 -11.52
C ALA A 67 2.58 -12.53 -10.64
N LEU A 68 1.39 -11.95 -10.44
CA LEU A 68 0.30 -12.57 -9.68
C LEU A 68 -0.32 -13.77 -10.41
N ASP A 69 -0.33 -13.74 -11.75
CA ASP A 69 -0.79 -14.84 -12.58
C ASP A 69 0.17 -16.03 -12.56
N GLU A 70 1.48 -15.78 -12.62
CA GLU A 70 2.53 -16.81 -12.49
C GLU A 70 2.47 -17.48 -11.12
N LEU A 71 2.18 -16.72 -10.06
CA LEU A 71 1.95 -17.26 -8.72
C LEU A 71 0.65 -18.06 -8.58
N GLY A 72 -0.19 -18.15 -9.61
CA GLY A 72 -1.45 -18.89 -9.61
C GLY A 72 -2.52 -18.27 -8.71
N LEU A 73 -2.51 -16.95 -8.54
CA LEU A 73 -3.52 -16.20 -7.77
C LEU A 73 -4.64 -15.68 -8.68
N LYS A 74 -5.48 -16.56 -9.22
CA LYS A 74 -6.56 -16.17 -10.15
C LYS A 74 -7.67 -15.31 -9.52
N ARG A 75 -7.98 -15.52 -8.23
CA ARG A 75 -9.09 -14.83 -7.55
C ARG A 75 -8.67 -13.46 -7.03
N TYR A 76 -9.51 -12.45 -7.25
CA TYR A 76 -9.29 -11.07 -6.78
C TYR A 76 -9.05 -10.97 -5.27
N CYS A 77 -9.73 -11.79 -4.47
CA CYS A 77 -9.58 -11.76 -3.01
C CYS A 77 -8.18 -12.15 -2.54
N CYS A 78 -7.55 -13.11 -3.21
CA CYS A 78 -6.20 -13.54 -2.89
C CYS A 78 -5.17 -12.52 -3.46
N ARG A 79 -5.45 -11.89 -4.63
CA ARG A 79 -4.61 -10.81 -5.20
C ARG A 79 -4.56 -9.55 -4.33
N ARG A 80 -5.70 -9.14 -3.74
CA ARG A 80 -5.77 -7.98 -2.84
C ARG A 80 -4.77 -8.08 -1.70
N MET A 81 -4.57 -9.27 -1.12
CA MET A 81 -3.64 -9.45 0.01
C MET A 81 -2.19 -9.16 -0.36
N MET A 82 -1.79 -9.44 -1.60
CA MET A 82 -0.43 -9.17 -2.09
C MET A 82 -0.25 -7.69 -2.45
N LEU A 83 -1.23 -7.12 -3.16
CA LEU A 83 -1.17 -5.73 -3.63
C LEU A 83 -1.21 -4.70 -2.51
N THR A 84 -1.95 -4.96 -1.42
CA THR A 84 -2.10 -4.02 -0.31
C THR A 84 -1.14 -4.29 0.84
N HIS A 85 -0.29 -5.31 0.76
CA HIS A 85 0.67 -5.57 1.83
C HIS A 85 1.76 -4.49 1.84
N VAL A 86 2.04 -3.97 3.04
CA VAL A 86 3.16 -3.07 3.27
C VAL A 86 4.05 -3.73 4.31
N ASP A 87 5.26 -4.10 3.92
CA ASP A 87 6.20 -4.69 4.86
C ASP A 87 6.75 -3.61 5.80
N LEU A 88 6.34 -3.70 7.05
CA LEU A 88 6.63 -2.70 8.07
C LEU A 88 7.44 -3.30 9.22
N ILE A 89 7.87 -4.56 9.10
CA ILE A 89 8.64 -5.26 10.12
C ILE A 89 10.06 -4.72 10.22
N GLU A 90 10.71 -4.43 9.09
CA GLU A 90 12.04 -3.83 9.02
C GLU A 90 12.10 -2.52 9.83
N LYS A 91 11.03 -1.72 9.72
CA LYS A 91 10.91 -0.46 10.44
C LYS A 91 10.51 -0.62 11.89
N LEU A 92 10.07 -1.79 12.34
CA LEU A 92 9.73 -2.05 13.75
C LEU A 92 10.91 -2.61 14.55
N LEU A 93 11.77 -3.41 13.91
CA LEU A 93 12.97 -3.97 14.54
C LEU A 93 13.88 -2.87 15.13
N ASN A 94 13.85 -1.68 14.55
CA ASN A 94 14.64 -0.53 14.98
C ASN A 94 14.10 0.22 16.21
N TYR A 95 12.93 -0.15 16.76
CA TYR A 95 12.29 0.56 17.89
C TYR A 95 12.27 -0.22 19.20
N ASN A 96 13.11 -1.24 19.34
CA ASN A 96 13.12 -2.06 20.53
C ASN A 96 13.51 -1.19 21.74
N THR A 97 12.55 -0.92 22.64
CA THR A 97 12.71 0.03 23.76
C THR A 97 13.69 -0.50 24.83
N GLU A 98 14.09 -1.77 24.74
CA GLU A 98 14.94 -2.46 25.73
C GLU A 98 16.27 -3.00 25.15
N ALA A 99 16.61 -2.71 23.89
CA ALA A 99 17.79 -3.30 23.23
C ALA A 99 19.04 -2.40 23.18
N SER A 100 19.05 -1.26 23.88
CA SER A 100 20.27 -0.44 23.99
C SER A 100 21.32 -1.00 24.96
N GLU A 101 21.14 -2.20 25.54
CA GLU A 101 22.13 -2.81 26.44
C GLU A 101 22.61 -4.22 26.05
N VAL A 102 22.11 -4.88 24.99
CA VAL A 102 22.42 -6.33 24.75
C VAL A 102 22.94 -6.65 23.34
N VAL A 103 23.39 -5.68 22.55
CA VAL A 103 24.07 -5.96 21.25
C VAL A 103 25.54 -5.51 21.26
N GLU A 104 26.21 -5.68 22.40
CA GLU A 104 27.65 -5.87 22.45
C GLU A 104 27.91 -7.21 23.16
N GLY A 105 27.88 -8.28 22.37
CA GLY A 105 28.20 -9.64 22.79
C GLY A 105 28.58 -10.48 21.59
#